data_AF-F0GDW1-F1
#
_entry.id   AF-F0GDW1-F1
#
_cell.length_a   1.000
_cell.length_b   1.000
_cell.length_c   1.000
_cell.angle_alpha   90.00
_cell.angle_beta   90.00
_cell.angle_gamma   90.00
#
_symmetry.space_group_name_H-M   'P 1'
#
loop_
_entity.id
_entity.type
_entity.pdbx_description
1 polymer ?
#
loop_
_entity_poly.entity_id
_entity_poly.type
_entity_poly.pdbx_seq_one_letter_code
_entity_poly.pdbx_strand_id
1 'polypeptide(L)'
;MIRALDIDFCRRRARIGTGGAILLGVAALLWGACAVRLWYAYAENDRVKERVAVVQHHVFAQQHVAKPPPSAATRLAEKQSQAVLRELTVPWQTLFSIVEDYPGHDVALIGIDQNPAQGQIRITAEAKDPDAMIA
;
A
#
# COMPACT_ATOMS: atom_id res chain seq x y z
N MET A 1 -17.28 3.53 -60.33
CA MET A 1 -18.44 2.91 -59.64
C MET A 1 -17.94 2.32 -58.34
N ILE A 2 -18.21 2.98 -57.20
CA ILE A 2 -17.70 2.55 -55.89
C ILE A 2 -18.82 1.76 -55.22
N ARG A 3 -18.55 0.48 -54.96
CA ARG A 3 -19.49 -0.44 -54.32
C ARG A 3 -19.44 -0.19 -52.82
N ALA A 4 -20.53 0.29 -52.25
CA ALA A 4 -20.62 0.55 -50.81
C ALA A 4 -20.50 -0.78 -50.05
N LEU A 5 -19.58 -0.81 -49.09
CA LEU A 5 -19.37 -1.94 -48.20
C LEU A 5 -20.31 -1.74 -46.99
N ASP A 6 -21.39 -2.51 -46.96
CA ASP A 6 -22.35 -2.51 -45.85
C ASP A 6 -21.81 -3.41 -44.73
N ILE A 7 -21.24 -2.79 -43.69
CA ILE A 7 -20.76 -3.50 -42.51
C ILE A 7 -21.88 -3.45 -41.46
N ASP A 8 -22.66 -4.53 -41.43
CA ASP A 8 -23.69 -4.72 -40.42
C ASP A 8 -23.06 -5.07 -39.06
N PHE A 9 -22.84 -4.04 -38.23
CA PHE A 9 -22.34 -4.20 -36.86
C PHE A 9 -23.43 -4.70 -35.89
N CYS A 10 -24.66 -4.88 -36.35
CA CYS A 10 -25.83 -5.06 -35.49
C CYS A 10 -26.30 -6.52 -35.38
N ARG A 11 -25.43 -7.53 -35.48
CA ARG A 11 -25.88 -8.89 -35.15
C ARG A 11 -24.80 -9.91 -34.78
N ARG A 12 -24.02 -9.63 -33.74
CA ARG A 12 -23.45 -10.70 -32.94
C ARG A 12 -23.98 -10.60 -31.52
N ARG A 13 -25.26 -10.95 -31.34
CA ARG A 13 -25.77 -11.35 -30.03
C ARG A 13 -24.90 -12.54 -29.62
N ALA A 14 -23.92 -12.30 -28.77
CA ALA A 14 -23.13 -13.34 -28.14
C ALA A 14 -24.09 -14.19 -27.32
N ARG A 15 -24.77 -15.13 -27.98
CA ARG A 15 -25.48 -16.20 -27.28
C ARG A 15 -24.37 -16.88 -26.48
N ILE A 16 -24.47 -16.80 -25.17
CA ILE A 16 -23.62 -17.54 -24.27
C ILE A 16 -23.81 -18.99 -24.68
N GLY A 17 -22.87 -19.52 -25.46
CA GLY A 17 -22.88 -20.91 -25.88
C GLY A 17 -22.86 -21.75 -24.61
N THR A 18 -23.28 -23.01 -24.71
CA THR A 18 -23.19 -23.95 -23.59
C THR A 18 -21.80 -23.95 -22.95
N GLY A 19 -20.73 -23.80 -23.74
CA GLY A 19 -19.37 -23.61 -23.25
C GLY A 19 -19.15 -22.34 -22.41
N GLY A 20 -19.76 -21.21 -22.78
CA GLY A 20 -19.70 -19.97 -21.99
C GLY A 20 -20.44 -20.10 -20.65
N ALA A 21 -21.57 -20.82 -20.63
CA ALA A 21 -22.31 -21.09 -19.40
C ALA A 21 -21.54 -22.04 -18.47
N ILE A 22 -20.89 -23.07 -19.04
CA ILE A 22 -20.02 -23.99 -18.29
C ILE A 22 -18.83 -23.23 -17.70
N LEU A 23 -18.16 -22.38 -18.49
CA LEU A 23 -17.01 -21.60 -18.03
C LEU A 23 -17.40 -20.67 -16.87
N LEU A 24 -18.56 -20.02 -16.96
CA LEU A 24 -19.09 -19.15 -15.91
C LEU A 24 -19.41 -19.94 -14.64
N GLY A 25 -20.00 -21.13 -14.77
CA GLY A 25 -20.23 -22.04 -13.65
C GLY A 25 -18.93 -22.46 -12.95
N VAL A 26 -17.89 -22.81 -13.71
CA VAL A 26 -16.57 -23.14 -13.16
C VAL A 26 -15.93 -21.94 -12.46
N ALA A 27 -16.00 -20.76 -13.07
CA ALA A 27 -15.47 -19.53 -12.47
C ALA A 27 -16.16 -19.18 -11.15
N ALA A 28 -17.50 -19.30 -11.09
CA ALA A 28 -18.27 -19.07 -9.88
C ALA A 28 -17.92 -20.08 -8.77
N LEU A 29 -17.70 -21.35 -9.14
CA LEU A 29 -17.32 -22.40 -8.20
C LEU A 29 -15.91 -22.18 -7.63
N LEU A 30 -14.95 -21.80 -8.48
CA LEU A 30 -13.60 -21.42 -8.05
C LEU A 30 -13.61 -20.18 -7.15
N TRP A 31 -14.39 -19.16 -7.52
CA TRP A 31 -14.52 -17.95 -6.72
C TRP A 31 -15.11 -18.25 -5.34
N GLY A 32 -16.16 -19.08 -5.27
CA GLY A 32 -16.74 -19.54 -4.01
C GLY A 32 -15.75 -20.33 -3.15
N ALA A 33 -14.97 -21.23 -3.75
CA ALA A 33 -13.95 -21.99 -3.04
C ALA A 33 -12.83 -21.09 -2.47
N CYS A 34 -12.38 -20.10 -3.25
CA CYS A 34 -11.42 -19.09 -2.80
C CYS A 34 -11.99 -18.24 -1.66
N ALA A 35 -13.24 -17.78 -1.78
CA ALA A 35 -13.90 -16.99 -0.74
C ALA A 35 -13.99 -17.75 0.59
N VAL A 36 -14.37 -19.03 0.56
CA VAL A 36 -14.43 -19.88 1.76
C VAL A 36 -13.04 -20.05 2.38
N ARG A 37 -12.01 -20.36 1.58
CA ARG A 37 -10.64 -20.49 2.10
C ARG A 37 -10.14 -19.20 2.72
N LEU A 38 -10.40 -18.08 2.06
CA LEU A 38 -10.01 -16.77 2.54
C LEU A 38 -10.72 -16.43 3.86
N TRP A 39 -12.01 -16.72 3.96
CA TRP A 39 -12.79 -16.54 5.19
C TRP A 39 -12.21 -17.36 6.35
N TYR A 40 -11.90 -18.63 6.13
CA TYR A 40 -11.27 -19.47 7.14
C TYR A 40 -9.89 -18.93 7.59
N ALA A 41 -9.09 -18.45 6.64
CA ALA A 41 -7.79 -17.86 6.95
C ALA A 41 -7.93 -16.57 7.79
N TYR A 42 -8.92 -15.72 7.47
CA TYR A 42 -9.20 -14.52 8.26
C TYR A 42 -9.73 -14.86 9.66
N ALA A 43 -10.62 -15.83 9.78
CA ALA A 43 -11.15 -16.27 11.07
C ALA A 43 -10.04 -16.76 12.02
N GLU A 44 -9.04 -17.47 11.50
CA GLU A 44 -7.88 -17.88 12.30
C GLU A 44 -6.97 -16.68 12.64
N ASN A 45 -6.81 -15.75 11.71
CA ASN A 45 -6.02 -14.54 11.94
C ASN A 45 -6.63 -13.66 13.05
N ASP A 46 -7.95 -13.53 13.11
CA ASP A 46 -8.63 -12.76 14.13
C ASP A 46 -8.44 -13.37 15.52
N ARG A 47 -8.46 -14.70 15.64
CA ARG A 47 -8.13 -15.39 16.90
C ARG A 47 -6.69 -15.17 17.33
N VAL A 48 -5.75 -15.16 16.39
CA VAL A 48 -4.34 -14.86 16.68
C VAL A 48 -4.19 -13.40 17.10
N LYS A 49 -4.87 -12.46 16.45
CA LYS A 49 -4.88 -11.04 16.82
C LYS A 49 -5.43 -10.82 18.22
N GLU A 50 -6.52 -11.49 18.60
CA GLU A 50 -7.05 -11.42 19.96
C GLU A 50 -6.05 -11.93 21.00
N ARG A 51 -5.38 -13.06 20.72
CA ARG A 51 -4.32 -13.58 21.61
C ARG A 51 -3.15 -12.62 21.72
N VAL A 52 -2.74 -12.01 20.61
CA VAL A 52 -1.68 -10.98 20.61
C VAL A 52 -2.12 -9.75 21.38
N ALA A 53 -3.36 -9.28 21.23
CA ALA A 53 -3.90 -8.15 21.97
C ALA A 53 -3.93 -8.42 23.48
N VAL A 54 -4.36 -9.62 23.89
CA VAL A 54 -4.34 -10.04 25.31
C VAL A 54 -2.92 -10.10 25.85
N VAL A 55 -1.97 -10.69 25.11
CA VAL A 55 -0.56 -10.73 25.51
C VAL A 55 0.04 -9.32 25.55
N GLN A 56 -0.26 -8.46 24.59
CA GLN A 56 0.15 -7.06 24.61
C GLN A 56 -0.41 -6.35 25.84
N HIS A 57 -1.70 -6.45 26.12
CA HIS A 57 -2.31 -5.85 27.31
C HIS A 57 -1.67 -6.37 28.60
N HIS A 58 -1.38 -7.67 28.71
CA HIS A 58 -0.68 -8.22 29.86
C HIS A 58 0.77 -7.76 29.94
N VAL A 59 1.50 -7.65 28.82
CA VAL A 59 2.88 -7.14 28.81
C VAL A 59 2.92 -5.66 29.15
N PHE A 60 2.00 -4.84 28.63
CA PHE A 60 1.88 -3.41 28.98
C PHE A 60 1.38 -3.20 30.43
N ALA A 61 0.51 -4.07 30.94
CA ALA A 61 0.07 -4.03 32.33
C ALA A 61 1.15 -4.56 33.31
N GLN A 62 1.91 -5.58 32.92
CA GLN A 62 3.04 -6.10 33.70
C GLN A 62 4.28 -5.20 33.62
N GLN A 63 4.44 -4.40 32.56
CA GLN A 63 5.45 -3.33 32.51
C GLN A 63 5.22 -2.24 33.58
N HIS A 64 4.00 -2.12 34.14
CA HIS A 64 3.74 -1.28 35.31
C HIS A 64 4.20 -1.90 36.64
N VAL A 65 4.58 -3.19 36.67
CA VAL A 65 5.27 -3.78 37.82
C VAL A 65 6.75 -3.40 37.73
N ALA A 66 7.06 -2.24 38.30
CA ALA A 66 8.40 -1.74 38.65
C ALA A 66 9.57 -2.36 37.85
N LYS A 67 9.67 -2.00 36.56
CA LYS A 67 10.90 -2.21 35.79
C LYS A 67 12.02 -1.50 36.58
N PRO A 68 13.11 -2.19 37.00
CA PRO A 68 14.24 -1.51 37.63
C PRO A 68 14.69 -0.36 36.72
N PRO A 69 15.11 0.79 37.28
CA PRO A 69 15.37 1.98 36.50
C PRO A 69 16.27 1.61 35.32
N PRO A 70 15.82 1.86 34.08
CA PRO A 70 16.51 1.33 32.91
C PRO A 70 17.94 1.85 32.92
N SER A 71 18.87 0.91 32.84
CA SER A 71 20.31 1.20 32.75
C SER A 71 20.55 2.17 31.59
N ALA A 72 21.62 2.97 31.67
CA ALA A 72 21.95 3.91 30.60
C ALA A 72 22.04 3.23 29.22
N ALA A 73 22.52 1.97 29.18
CA ALA A 73 22.58 1.14 27.98
C ALA A 73 21.18 0.77 27.44
N THR A 74 20.24 0.41 28.31
CA THR A 74 18.86 0.08 27.89
C THR A 74 18.14 1.30 27.30
N ARG A 75 18.32 2.48 27.90
CA ARG A 75 17.73 3.73 27.37
C ARG A 75 18.34 4.12 26.03
N LEU A 76 19.64 3.89 25.84
CA LEU A 76 20.31 4.16 24.58
C LEU A 76 19.78 3.24 23.48
N ALA A 77 19.63 1.94 23.77
CA ALA A 77 19.08 0.97 22.83
C ALA A 77 17.62 1.28 22.46
N GLU A 78 16.78 1.67 23.43
CA GLU A 78 15.40 2.09 23.18
C GLU A 78 15.34 3.34 22.27
N LYS A 79 16.20 4.33 22.51
CA LYS A 79 16.31 5.53 21.65
C LYS A 79 16.79 5.20 20.24
N GLN A 80 17.77 4.31 20.10
CA GLN A 80 18.28 3.87 18.80
C GLN A 80 17.19 3.12 18.01
N SER A 81 16.48 2.18 18.64
CA SER A 81 15.36 1.49 18.01
C SER A 81 14.24 2.45 17.59
N GLN A 82 13.90 3.42 18.45
CA GLN A 82 12.90 4.44 18.10
C GLN A 82 13.33 5.32 16.93
N ALA A 83 14.61 5.67 16.82
CA ALA A 83 15.14 6.43 15.69
C ALA A 83 15.00 5.63 14.38
N VAL A 84 15.39 4.34 14.39
CA VAL A 84 15.27 3.45 13.23
C VAL A 84 13.79 3.26 12.84
N LEU A 85 12.90 3.04 13.80
CA LEU A 85 11.45 2.92 13.55
C LEU A 85 10.88 4.20 12.92
N ARG A 86 11.37 5.37 13.31
CA ARG A 86 10.95 6.66 12.75
C ARG A 86 11.42 6.85 11.31
N GLU A 87 12.60 6.33 10.96
CA GLU A 87 13.10 6.29 9.57
C GLU A 87 12.35 5.26 8.70
N LEU A 88 11.84 4.18 9.30
CA LEU A 88 11.04 3.18 8.58
C LEU A 88 9.57 3.56 8.39
N THR A 89 9.05 4.51 9.19
CA THR A 89 7.62 4.92 9.16
C THR A 89 7.36 6.16 8.30
N VAL A 90 8.31 6.53 7.44
CA VAL A 90 8.14 7.64 6.51
C VAL A 90 7.00 7.34 5.54
N PRO A 91 6.02 8.25 5.38
CA PRO A 91 4.88 8.06 4.49
C PRO A 91 5.30 8.31 3.03
N TRP A 92 6.18 7.46 2.50
CA TRP A 92 6.75 7.58 1.16
C TRP A 92 5.69 7.75 0.07
N GLN A 93 4.58 7.04 0.19
CA GLN A 93 3.47 7.12 -0.76
C GLN A 93 2.91 8.54 -0.89
N THR A 94 2.75 9.25 0.23
CA THR A 94 2.27 10.63 0.25
C THR A 94 3.30 11.59 -0.31
N LEU A 95 4.59 11.35 -0.05
CA LEU A 95 5.66 12.20 -0.57
C LEU A 95 5.81 12.08 -2.09
N PHE A 96 5.73 10.86 -2.62
CA PHE A 96 5.78 10.65 -4.07
C PHE A 96 4.53 11.18 -4.78
N SER A 97 3.34 11.03 -4.19
CA SER A 97 2.10 11.54 -4.81
C SER A 97 2.13 13.06 -4.95
N ILE A 98 2.69 13.79 -3.99
CA ILE A 98 2.83 15.26 -4.08
C ILE A 98 3.65 15.68 -5.31
N VAL A 99 4.70 14.91 -5.64
CA VAL A 99 5.55 15.22 -6.79
C VAL A 99 4.93 14.75 -8.10
N GLU A 100 4.30 13.59 -8.11
CA GLU A 100 3.65 13.02 -9.31
C GLU A 100 2.41 13.84 -9.73
N ASP A 101 1.70 14.43 -8.77
CA ASP A 101 0.54 15.29 -9.04
C ASP A 101 0.92 16.71 -9.49
N TYR A 102 2.22 17.05 -9.59
CA TYR A 102 2.65 18.39 -9.99
C TYR A 102 2.32 18.65 -11.48
N PRO A 103 1.49 19.67 -11.78
CA PRO A 103 1.04 19.94 -13.14
C PRO A 103 2.14 20.59 -13.97
N GLY A 104 2.46 19.98 -15.12
CA GLY A 104 3.47 20.49 -16.06
C GLY A 104 4.78 19.73 -15.97
N HIS A 105 4.76 18.45 -16.37
CA HIS A 105 5.80 17.41 -16.33
C HIS A 105 7.19 17.74 -16.96
N ASP A 106 7.57 19.00 -17.05
CA ASP A 106 8.90 19.48 -17.44
C ASP A 106 9.88 19.49 -16.25
N VAL A 107 9.50 18.89 -15.10
CA VAL A 107 10.36 18.66 -13.93
C VAL A 107 10.45 17.16 -13.63
N ALA A 108 11.66 16.61 -13.68
CA ALA A 108 11.96 15.23 -13.34
C ALA A 108 12.47 15.12 -11.89
N LEU A 109 11.85 14.26 -11.09
CA LEU A 109 12.31 13.96 -9.74
C LEU A 109 13.56 13.07 -9.77
N ILE A 110 14.64 13.52 -9.13
CA ILE A 110 15.90 12.75 -9.00
C ILE A 110 15.99 12.03 -7.65
N GLY A 111 15.46 12.62 -6.58
CA GLY A 111 15.42 11.95 -5.28
C GLY A 111 14.69 12.73 -4.19
N ILE A 112 14.15 11.99 -3.22
CA ILE A 112 13.52 12.53 -2.00
C ILE A 112 14.21 11.89 -0.80
N ASP A 113 14.65 12.72 0.14
CA ASP A 113 15.20 12.29 1.43
C ASP A 113 14.46 13.02 2.55
N GLN A 114 14.28 12.37 3.70
CA GLN A 114 13.67 12.97 4.89
C GLN A 114 14.65 12.89 6.06
N ASN A 115 14.85 14.02 6.74
CA ASN A 115 15.48 14.05 8.05
C ASN A 115 14.40 14.17 9.15
N PRO A 116 13.92 13.04 9.72
CA PRO A 116 12.87 13.07 10.73
C PRO A 116 13.31 13.71 12.05
N ALA A 117 14.62 13.82 12.32
CA ALA A 117 15.14 14.54 13.48
C ALA A 117 14.98 16.06 13.33
N GLN A 118 15.03 16.57 12.09
CA GLN A 118 14.89 18.00 11.78
C GLN A 118 13.51 18.38 11.23
N GLY A 119 12.66 17.40 10.92
CA GLY A 119 11.36 17.64 10.29
C GLY A 119 11.49 18.22 8.88
N GLN A 120 12.62 17.99 8.21
CA GLN A 120 12.93 18.53 6.90
C GLN A 120 12.85 17.44 5.83
N ILE A 121 12.40 17.84 4.64
CA ILE A 121 12.36 17.00 3.45
C ILE A 121 13.27 17.66 2.41
N ARG A 122 14.22 16.91 1.88
CA ARG A 122 15.10 17.34 0.80
C ARG A 122 14.63 16.70 -0.50
N ILE A 123 14.19 17.53 -1.43
CA ILE A 123 13.75 17.10 -2.77
C ILE A 123 14.81 17.56 -3.76
N THR A 124 15.27 16.64 -4.60
CA THR A 124 16.20 16.91 -5.70
C THR A 124 15.46 16.63 -6.99
N ALA A 125 15.38 17.61 -7.87
CA ALA A 125 14.70 17.51 -9.14
C ALA A 125 15.50 18.27 -10.21
N GLU A 126 15.29 17.90 -11.46
CA GLU A 126 15.84 18.56 -12.64
C GLU A 126 14.68 19.11 -13.47
N ALA A 127 14.75 20.39 -13.84
CA ALA A 127 13.75 21.04 -14.66
C ALA A 127 14.32 21.31 -16.07
N LYS A 128 13.47 21.22 -17.09
CA LYS A 128 13.82 21.50 -18.48
C LYS A 128 14.23 22.97 -18.69
N ASP A 129 13.57 23.88 -17.98
CA ASP A 129 13.88 25.30 -17.96
C ASP A 129 13.68 25.87 -16.54
N PRO A 130 14.26 27.04 -16.23
CA PRO A 130 14.15 27.63 -14.90
C PRO A 130 12.71 27.99 -14.52
N ASP A 131 11.88 28.34 -15.51
CA ASP A 131 10.49 28.74 -15.28
C ASP A 131 9.67 27.54 -14.79
N ALA A 132 9.91 26.34 -15.32
CA ALA A 132 9.29 25.10 -14.87
C ALA A 132 9.60 24.72 -13.41
N MET A 133 10.68 25.25 -12.79
CA MET A 133 11.00 24.95 -11.39
C MET A 133 10.30 25.86 -10.38
N ILE A 134 9.81 27.03 -10.81
CA ILE A 134 9.25 28.08 -9.94
C ILE A 134 7.79 28.44 -10.24
N ALA A 135 7.21 27.84 -11.28
CA ALA A 135 5.80 28.00 -11.67
C ALA A 135 4.84 27.31 -10.69
#